data_AF-A0A7X9DP53-F1
#
_entry.id   AF-A0A7X9DP53-F1
#
_cell.length_a   1.000
_cell.length_b   1.000
_cell.length_c   1.000
_cell.angle_alpha   90.00
_cell.angle_beta   90.00
_cell.angle_gamma   90.00
#
_symmetry.space_group_name_H-M   'P 1'
#
loop_
_entity.id
_entity.type
_entity.pdbx_description
1 polymer ?
#
loop_
_entity_poly.entity_id
_entity_poly.type
_entity_poly.pdbx_seq_one_letter_code
_entity_poly.pdbx_strand_id
1 'polypeptide(L)'
;HSETAPEIDQAMLENLLARYPSLSRAIWVSVREKQRSAWLEFLQGRLTCVLELTHRLPLPIRITYKTPETMGMDRVAAVCGAHRLYPGKDVLVIDAGTAITYEFLSRKGEYLGGNISPGIAMRFRALHEFTARLPLVNESSSYSPAGKST
;
A
#
# COMPACT_ATOMS: atom_id res chain seq x y z
N HIS A 1 -16.86 -8.90 6.75
CA HIS A 1 -15.90 -9.23 5.68
C HIS A 1 -14.92 -8.08 5.59
N SER A 2 -13.67 -8.24 6.03
CA SER A 2 -12.65 -7.25 5.66
C SER A 2 -12.44 -7.42 4.16
N GLU A 3 -12.97 -6.50 3.36
CA GLU A 3 -12.70 -6.50 1.93
C GLU A 3 -11.21 -6.18 1.75
N THR A 4 -10.38 -7.23 1.77
CA THR A 4 -9.11 -7.15 1.07
C THR A 4 -9.45 -6.79 -0.36
N ALA A 5 -8.86 -5.72 -0.89
CA ALA A 5 -9.00 -5.36 -2.29
C ALA A 5 -8.83 -6.64 -3.15
N PRO A 6 -9.67 -6.82 -4.18
CA PRO A 6 -9.61 -8.03 -5.01
C PRO A 6 -8.19 -8.24 -5.49
N GLU A 7 -7.72 -9.49 -5.43
CA GLU A 7 -6.40 -9.82 -5.93
C GLU A 7 -6.37 -9.47 -7.43
N ILE A 8 -5.38 -8.68 -7.83
CA ILE A 8 -5.24 -8.28 -9.23
C ILE A 8 -4.93 -9.54 -10.03
N ASP A 9 -5.79 -9.82 -11.02
CA ASP A 9 -5.58 -10.89 -11.99
C ASP A 9 -5.43 -10.32 -13.41
N GLN A 10 -5.09 -11.22 -14.34
CA GLN A 10 -4.81 -10.84 -15.72
C GLN A 10 -6.06 -10.30 -16.40
N ALA A 11 -7.22 -10.91 -16.15
CA ALA A 11 -8.49 -10.53 -16.76
C ALA A 11 -8.90 -9.11 -16.34
N MET A 12 -8.70 -8.74 -15.08
CA MET A 12 -8.95 -7.39 -14.57
C MET A 12 -8.08 -6.36 -15.28
N LEU A 13 -6.79 -6.62 -15.46
CA LEU A 13 -5.89 -5.73 -16.18
C LEU A 13 -6.23 -5.65 -17.67
N GLU A 14 -6.55 -6.76 -18.32
CA GLU A 14 -6.99 -6.76 -19.73
C GLU A 14 -8.25 -5.93 -19.92
N ASN A 15 -9.24 -6.07 -19.02
CA ASN A 15 -10.44 -5.26 -19.03
C ASN A 15 -10.14 -3.76 -18.84
N LEU A 16 -9.18 -3.43 -17.97
CA LEU A 16 -8.76 -2.03 -17.75
C LEU A 16 -8.09 -1.46 -19.00
N LEU A 17 -7.20 -2.21 -19.65
CA LEU A 17 -6.55 -1.80 -20.89
C LEU A 17 -7.56 -1.65 -22.03
N ALA A 18 -8.52 -2.57 -22.16
CA ALA A 18 -9.58 -2.49 -23.15
C ALA A 18 -10.51 -1.28 -22.91
N ARG A 19 -10.76 -0.93 -21.64
CA ARG A 19 -11.56 0.24 -21.27
C ARG A 19 -10.85 1.56 -21.57
N TYR A 20 -9.52 1.59 -21.55
CA TYR A 20 -8.70 2.77 -21.79
C TYR A 20 -7.68 2.52 -22.91
N PRO A 21 -8.11 2.40 -24.18
CA PRO A 21 -7.24 1.98 -25.30
C PRO A 21 -6.14 3.00 -25.63
N SER A 22 -6.25 4.24 -25.16
CA SER A 22 -5.21 5.27 -25.30
C SER A 22 -4.10 5.16 -24.25
N LEU A 23 -4.22 4.28 -23.25
CA LEU A 23 -3.20 4.08 -22.24
C LEU A 23 -1.95 3.49 -22.91
N SER A 24 -0.86 4.25 -22.93
CA SER A 24 0.42 3.84 -23.50
C SER A 24 1.55 3.77 -22.47
N ARG A 25 1.28 4.25 -21.25
CA ARG A 25 2.27 4.40 -20.19
C ARG A 25 1.72 3.92 -18.85
N ALA A 26 2.56 3.26 -18.07
CA ALA A 26 2.25 2.85 -16.71
C ALA A 26 3.46 2.97 -15.78
N ILE A 27 3.17 3.21 -14.51
CA ILE A 27 4.12 3.01 -13.41
C ILE A 27 3.56 1.86 -12.57
N TRP A 28 4.37 0.82 -12.37
CA TRP A 28 4.01 -0.40 -11.66
C TRP A 28 4.77 -0.49 -10.32
N VAL A 29 4.13 -1.05 -9.30
CA VAL A 29 4.75 -1.32 -8.01
C VAL A 29 4.19 -2.59 -7.40
N SER A 30 5.04 -3.39 -6.75
CA SER A 30 4.63 -4.57 -5.99
C SER A 30 5.53 -4.77 -4.78
N VAL A 31 4.96 -5.17 -3.65
CA VAL A 31 5.68 -5.64 -2.46
C VAL A 31 5.78 -7.17 -2.40
N ARG A 32 5.23 -7.88 -3.39
CA ARG A 32 5.30 -9.34 -3.52
C ARG A 32 6.32 -9.71 -4.59
N GLU A 33 7.44 -10.32 -4.19
CA GLU A 33 8.55 -10.63 -5.10
C GLU A 33 8.19 -11.71 -6.13
N LYS A 34 7.45 -12.76 -5.73
CA LYS A 34 7.21 -13.97 -6.54
C LYS A 34 6.55 -13.76 -7.90
N GLN A 35 5.84 -12.65 -8.11
CA GLN A 35 5.09 -12.36 -9.34
C GLN A 35 5.57 -11.12 -10.08
N ARG A 36 6.60 -10.44 -9.56
CA ARG A 36 7.05 -9.14 -10.05
C ARG A 36 7.43 -9.15 -11.53
N SER A 37 8.23 -10.14 -11.95
CA SER A 37 8.71 -10.26 -13.33
C SER A 37 7.58 -10.54 -14.31
N ALA A 38 6.68 -11.46 -13.97
CA ALA A 38 5.56 -11.86 -14.82
C ALA A 38 4.62 -10.68 -15.11
N TRP A 39 4.31 -9.86 -14.10
CA TRP A 39 3.47 -8.67 -14.29
C TRP A 39 4.15 -7.58 -15.10
N LEU A 40 5.46 -7.39 -14.90
CA LEU A 40 6.22 -6.42 -15.67
C LEU A 40 6.26 -6.79 -17.16
N GLU A 41 6.57 -8.05 -17.47
CA GLU A 41 6.54 -8.59 -18.84
C GLU A 41 5.15 -8.49 -19.45
N PHE A 42 4.12 -8.83 -18.69
CA PHE A 42 2.74 -8.68 -19.12
C PHE A 42 2.46 -7.24 -19.56
N LEU A 43 2.72 -6.24 -18.72
CA LEU A 43 2.47 -4.84 -19.02
C LEU A 43 3.33 -4.31 -20.17
N GLN A 44 4.62 -4.69 -20.22
CA GLN A 44 5.53 -4.30 -21.30
C GLN A 44 5.10 -4.85 -22.66
N GLY A 45 4.43 -6.00 -22.69
CA GLY A 45 3.84 -6.56 -23.92
C GLY A 45 2.61 -5.80 -24.43
N ARG A 46 1.99 -4.91 -23.63
CA ARG A 46 0.77 -4.17 -24.01
C ARG A 46 0.95 -2.66 -24.05
N LEU A 47 1.93 -2.12 -23.33
CA LEU A 47 2.15 -0.68 -23.18
C LEU A 47 3.53 -0.28 -23.71
N THR A 48 3.61 0.90 -24.32
CA THR A 48 4.84 1.42 -24.90
C THR A 48 5.90 1.76 -23.86
N CYS A 49 5.50 2.19 -22.66
CA CYS A 49 6.42 2.57 -21.59
C CYS A 49 5.90 2.11 -20.23
N VAL A 50 6.62 1.18 -19.61
CA VAL A 50 6.32 0.71 -18.26
C VAL A 50 7.54 0.96 -17.39
N LEU A 51 7.35 1.75 -16.35
CA LEU A 51 8.36 1.97 -15.33
C LEU A 51 8.00 1.18 -14.09
N GLU A 52 8.96 0.47 -13.53
CA GLU A 52 8.82 -0.04 -12.18
C GLU A 52 9.23 1.03 -11.18
N LEU A 53 8.34 1.34 -10.24
CA LEU A 53 8.62 2.26 -9.16
C LEU A 53 9.69 1.67 -8.24
N THR A 54 10.85 2.31 -8.25
CA THR A 54 11.97 1.99 -7.38
C THR A 54 12.52 3.26 -6.76
N HIS A 55 13.27 3.15 -5.67
CA HIS A 55 13.96 4.28 -5.02
C HIS A 55 15.01 4.96 -5.91
N ARG A 56 15.30 4.41 -7.09
CA ARG A 56 16.28 4.95 -8.06
C ARG A 56 15.64 5.88 -9.09
N LEU A 57 14.31 5.88 -9.21
CA LEU A 57 13.64 6.80 -10.11
C LEU A 57 13.69 8.23 -9.55
N PRO A 58 13.67 9.27 -10.41
CA PRO A 58 13.44 10.63 -9.95
C PRO A 58 12.03 10.71 -9.34
N LEU A 59 11.96 10.99 -8.05
CA LEU A 59 10.71 11.11 -7.31
C LEU A 59 10.41 12.58 -6.98
N PRO A 60 9.13 12.98 -6.86
CA PRO A 60 8.74 14.32 -6.44
C PRO A 60 9.00 14.59 -4.95
N ILE A 61 9.57 13.62 -4.23
CA ILE A 61 9.87 13.68 -2.80
C ILE A 61 11.33 13.31 -2.56
N ARG A 62 11.91 13.81 -1.47
CA ARG A 62 13.23 13.40 -1.00
C ARG A 62 13.09 12.30 0.05
N ILE A 63 13.60 11.12 -0.24
CA ILE A 63 13.66 10.01 0.72
C ILE A 63 14.80 10.28 1.70
N THR A 64 14.51 10.34 3.01
CA THR A 64 15.53 10.54 4.05
C THR A 64 15.78 9.30 4.91
N TYR A 65 15.30 8.13 4.45
CA TYR A 65 15.59 6.86 5.10
C TYR A 65 17.08 6.52 5.04
N LYS A 66 17.58 5.84 6.07
CA LYS A 66 18.95 5.32 6.13
C LYS A 66 19.17 4.14 5.17
N THR A 67 18.12 3.36 4.89
CA THR A 67 18.15 2.14 4.05
C THR A 67 17.03 2.18 2.99
N PRO A 68 17.10 3.08 1.99
CA PRO A 68 16.05 3.25 0.98
C PRO A 68 15.65 1.96 0.24
N GLU A 69 16.57 1.00 0.14
CA GLU A 69 16.39 -0.31 -0.50
C GLU A 69 15.48 -1.26 0.27
N THR A 70 15.34 -1.06 1.59
CA THR A 70 14.47 -1.89 2.47
C THR A 70 13.03 -1.40 2.51
N MET A 71 12.75 -0.28 1.86
CA MET A 71 11.47 0.39 1.94
C MET A 71 10.43 -0.24 1.00
N GLY A 72 9.20 -0.40 1.48
CA GLY A 72 8.06 -0.72 0.64
C GLY A 72 7.79 0.40 -0.37
N MET A 73 7.88 0.09 -1.66
CA MET A 73 7.67 1.09 -2.73
C MET A 73 6.20 1.50 -2.86
N ASP A 74 5.26 0.70 -2.35
CA ASP A 74 3.86 1.07 -2.15
C ASP A 74 3.71 2.28 -1.23
N ARG A 75 4.46 2.31 -0.12
CA ARG A 75 4.51 3.44 0.82
C ARG A 75 5.07 4.69 0.14
N VAL A 76 6.10 4.52 -0.70
CA VAL A 76 6.64 5.63 -1.53
C VAL A 76 5.58 6.17 -2.48
N ALA A 77 4.83 5.29 -3.16
CA ALA A 77 3.75 5.71 -4.05
C ALA A 77 2.69 6.53 -3.31
N ALA A 78 2.29 6.08 -2.11
CA ALA A 78 1.34 6.78 -1.26
C ALA A 78 1.82 8.18 -0.86
N VAL A 79 3.10 8.30 -0.45
CA VAL A 79 3.71 9.59 -0.09
C VAL A 79 3.86 10.53 -1.30
N CYS A 80 4.22 10.01 -2.48
CA CYS A 80 4.22 10.78 -3.72
C CYS A 80 2.82 11.33 -4.06
N GLY A 81 1.78 10.51 -3.88
CA GLY A 81 0.39 10.92 -4.03
C GLY A 81 0.02 12.02 -3.04
N ALA A 82 0.37 11.86 -1.76
CA ALA A 82 0.14 12.86 -0.73
C ALA A 82 0.85 14.18 -1.02
N HIS A 83 2.11 14.15 -1.47
CA HIS A 83 2.85 15.33 -1.87
C HIS A 83 2.16 16.11 -3.00
N ARG A 84 1.59 15.38 -3.97
CA ARG A 84 0.86 15.98 -5.10
C ARG A 84 -0.48 16.59 -4.68
N LEU A 85 -1.19 15.95 -3.75
CA LEU A 85 -2.52 16.39 -3.28
C LEU A 85 -2.43 17.52 -2.25
N TYR A 86 -1.37 17.54 -1.44
CA TYR A 86 -1.19 18.47 -0.33
C TYR A 86 0.18 19.19 -0.40
N PRO A 87 0.43 19.99 -1.45
CA PRO A 87 1.71 20.64 -1.63
C PRO A 87 2.04 21.61 -0.48
N GLY A 88 3.29 21.58 -0.01
CA GLY A 88 3.79 22.50 1.03
C GLY A 88 3.24 22.28 2.44
N LYS A 89 2.66 21.10 2.72
CA LYS A 89 2.12 20.75 4.05
C LYS A 89 2.87 19.59 4.69
N ASP A 90 2.90 19.59 6.02
CA ASP A 90 3.23 18.39 6.78
C ASP A 90 2.04 17.43 6.69
N VAL A 91 2.25 16.19 6.28
CA VAL A 91 1.21 15.19 6.02
C VAL A 91 1.55 13.87 6.69
N LEU A 92 0.60 13.31 7.42
CA LEU A 92 0.62 11.93 7.87
C LEU A 92 -0.27 11.09 6.96
N VAL A 93 0.33 10.19 6.19
CA VAL A 93 -0.40 9.22 5.36
C VAL A 93 -0.66 7.98 6.19
N ILE A 94 -1.91 7.54 6.26
CA ILE A 94 -2.29 6.31 6.96
C ILE A 94 -2.96 5.40 5.94
N ASP A 95 -2.36 4.24 5.69
CA ASP A 95 -2.97 3.16 4.90
C ASP A 95 -3.39 2.05 5.85
N ALA A 96 -4.68 1.73 5.87
CA ALA A 96 -5.30 0.75 6.76
C ALA A 96 -5.74 -0.49 5.98
N GLY A 97 -4.76 -1.27 5.52
CA GLY A 97 -4.97 -2.55 4.84
C GLY A 97 -4.64 -3.75 5.73
N THR A 98 -4.03 -4.77 5.11
CA THR A 98 -3.52 -5.96 5.82
C THR A 98 -2.68 -5.57 7.03
N ALA A 99 -1.72 -4.65 6.84
CA ALA A 99 -1.04 -3.90 7.89
C ALA A 99 -1.55 -2.45 7.90
N ILE A 100 -1.40 -1.76 9.02
CA ILE A 100 -1.56 -0.30 9.06
C ILE A 100 -0.20 0.35 8.95
N THR A 101 0.00 1.19 7.94
CA THR A 101 1.22 1.98 7.75
C THR A 101 0.97 3.45 8.07
N TYR A 102 2.00 4.13 8.55
CA TYR A 102 1.97 5.54 8.94
C TYR A 102 3.19 6.20 8.32
N GLU A 103 3.02 7.12 7.38
CA GLU A 103 4.13 7.78 6.68
C GLU A 103 4.11 9.28 6.89
N PHE A 104 5.22 9.84 7.33
CA PHE A 104 5.35 11.27 7.55
C PHE A 104 6.07 11.96 6.40
N LEU A 105 5.37 12.88 5.75
CA LEU A 105 5.89 13.78 4.74
C LEU A 105 5.99 15.18 5.33
N SER A 106 7.17 15.79 5.28
CA SER A 106 7.35 17.18 5.70
C SER A 106 6.86 18.13 4.61
N ARG A 107 6.52 19.37 5.01
CA ARG A 107 6.19 20.48 4.09
C ARG A 107 7.26 20.78 3.05
N LYS A 108 8.50 20.35 3.27
CA LYS A 108 9.64 20.51 2.34
C LYS A 108 9.68 19.43 1.26
N GLY A 109 8.72 18.49 1.25
CA GLY A 109 8.72 17.34 0.35
C GLY A 109 9.68 16.24 0.81
N GLU A 110 9.99 16.16 2.10
CA GLU A 110 10.89 15.14 2.64
C GLU A 110 10.07 14.01 3.25
N TYR A 111 10.26 12.79 2.76
CA TYR A 111 9.68 11.60 3.36
C TYR A 111 10.56 11.14 4.52
N LEU A 112 10.10 11.50 5.73
CA LEU A 112 10.91 11.44 6.95
C LEU A 112 11.02 10.03 7.53
N GLY A 113 10.07 9.15 7.24
CA GLY A 113 9.91 7.97 8.06
C GLY A 113 8.48 7.53 8.18
N GLY A 114 8.33 6.40 8.86
CA GLY A 114 7.03 5.86 9.17
C GLY A 114 7.11 4.65 10.09
N ASN A 115 5.93 4.16 10.44
CA ASN A 115 5.76 2.96 11.25
C ASN A 115 4.81 1.99 10.55
N ILE A 116 4.96 0.70 10.90
CA ILE A 116 4.07 -0.37 10.46
C ILE A 116 3.52 -1.04 11.71
N SER A 117 2.22 -1.28 11.74
CA SER A 117 1.55 -2.04 12.79
C SER A 117 0.64 -3.11 12.18
N PRO A 118 0.33 -4.19 12.92
CA PRO A 118 -0.63 -5.20 12.44
C PRO A 118 -1.97 -4.55 12.11
N GLY A 119 -2.61 -4.91 11.00
CA GLY A 119 -3.98 -4.48 10.68
C GLY A 119 -5.01 -5.04 11.65
N ILE A 120 -6.25 -4.55 11.57
CA ILE A 120 -7.30 -4.92 12.52
C ILE A 120 -7.54 -6.44 12.52
N ALA A 121 -7.79 -7.03 11.34
CA ALA A 121 -7.94 -8.48 11.20
C ALA A 121 -6.71 -9.27 11.70
N MET A 122 -5.48 -8.76 11.52
CA MET A 122 -4.29 -9.40 12.07
C MET A 122 -4.28 -9.38 13.60
N ARG A 123 -4.71 -8.28 14.22
CA ARG A 123 -4.81 -8.18 15.69
C ARG A 123 -5.80 -9.18 16.26
N PHE A 124 -6.98 -9.34 15.64
CA PHE A 124 -7.96 -10.34 16.08
C PHE A 124 -7.41 -11.77 15.94
N ARG A 125 -6.78 -12.10 14.82
CA ARG A 125 -6.14 -13.41 14.63
C ARG A 125 -5.04 -13.66 15.65
N ALA A 126 -4.18 -12.68 15.91
CA ALA A 126 -3.10 -12.82 16.89
C ALA A 126 -3.65 -13.07 18.31
N LEU A 127 -4.69 -12.33 18.72
CA LEU A 127 -5.32 -12.53 20.03
C LEU A 127 -5.97 -13.92 20.14
N HIS A 128 -6.63 -14.39 19.09
CA HIS A 128 -7.22 -15.72 19.07
C HIS A 128 -6.15 -16.83 19.12
N GLU A 129 -5.11 -16.73 18.29
CA GLU A 129 -4.07 -17.75 18.16
C GLU A 129 -3.19 -17.85 19.41
N PHE A 130 -2.83 -16.72 20.00
CA PHE A 130 -1.87 -16.66 21.10
C PHE A 130 -2.52 -16.58 22.50
N THR A 131 -3.82 -16.86 22.62
CA THR A 131 -4.50 -16.95 23.92
C THR A 131 -5.45 -18.15 23.98
N ALA A 132 -5.64 -18.73 25.17
CA ALA A 132 -6.41 -19.96 25.31
C ALA A 132 -7.94 -19.78 25.24
N ARG A 133 -8.45 -18.56 25.38
CA ARG A 133 -9.89 -18.32 25.61
C ARG A 133 -10.52 -17.23 24.75
N LEU A 134 -9.75 -16.50 23.94
CA LEU A 134 -10.30 -15.45 23.10
C LEU A 134 -10.87 -16.07 21.81
N PRO A 135 -12.15 -15.80 21.48
CA PRO A 135 -12.72 -16.26 20.22
C PRO A 135 -12.14 -15.48 19.04
N LEU A 136 -12.16 -16.08 17.85
CA LEU A 136 -11.87 -15.34 16.62
C LEU A 136 -13.05 -14.41 16.32
N VAL A 137 -12.82 -13.10 16.42
CA VAL A 137 -13.82 -12.07 16.12
C VAL A 137 -13.53 -11.37 14.79
N ASN A 138 -14.57 -10.80 14.21
CA ASN A 138 -14.50 -10.00 12.98
C ASN A 138 -14.70 -8.52 13.29
N GLU A 139 -14.31 -7.68 12.34
CA GLU A 139 -14.55 -6.24 12.38
C GLU A 139 -16.06 -5.94 12.44
N SER A 140 -16.44 -5.03 13.34
CA SER A 140 -17.80 -4.51 13.54
C SER A 140 -17.84 -3.03 13.14
N SER A 141 -19.01 -2.52 12.76
CA SER A 141 -19.25 -1.07 12.61
C SER A 141 -19.69 -0.41 13.93
N SER A 142 -19.97 -1.21 14.96
CA SER A 142 -20.42 -0.76 16.27
C SER A 142 -19.44 -1.22 17.35
N TYR A 143 -18.86 -0.25 18.06
CA TYR A 143 -17.97 -0.47 19.19
C TYR A 143 -18.46 0.34 20.39
N SER A 144 -18.51 -0.31 21.55
CA SER A 144 -18.69 0.40 22.82
C SER A 144 -17.32 0.87 23.33
N PRO A 145 -17.20 2.07 23.93
CA PRO A 145 -15.94 2.53 24.51
C PRO A 145 -15.33 1.57 25.54
N ALA A 146 -16.19 0.83 26.25
CA ALA A 146 -15.81 -0.26 27.14
C ALA A 146 -16.55 -1.54 26.73
N GLY A 147 -15.80 -2.59 26.40
CA GLY A 147 -16.35 -3.91 26.10
C GLY A 147 -16.98 -4.54 27.34
N LYS A 148 -18.13 -5.20 27.18
CA LYS A 148 -18.85 -5.91 28.26
C LYS A 148 -18.88 -7.43 28.06
N SER A 149 -18.29 -7.91 26.97
CA SER A 149 -18.11 -9.32 26.65
C SER A 149 -16.77 -9.49 25.94
N THR A 150 -16.21 -10.68 26.08
CA THR A 150 -15.06 -11.13 25.29
C THR A 150 -15.48 -11.36 23.84
#